data_AF-A0AAJ1MMM4-F1
#
_entry.id   AF-A0AAJ1MMM4-F1
#
_cell.length_a   1.000
_cell.length_b   1.000
_cell.length_c   1.000
_cell.angle_alpha   90.00
_cell.angle_beta   90.00
_cell.angle_gamma   90.00
#
_symmetry.space_group_name_H-M   'P 1'
#
loop_
_entity.id
_entity.type
_entity.pdbx_description
1 polymer ?
#
loop_
_entity_poly.entity_id
_entity_poly.type
_entity_poly.pdbx_seq_one_letter_code
_entity_poly.pdbx_strand_id
1 'polypeptide(L)'
;MERKNIKKATFLVFAAMVVLSFSSCSKEESATVTETKEVSTTTTTVSEVKTDKDRILEAAAAGKIGNWGLGNEYEILALLAKYDQPLEFLSQDFTMDGFDDDSIELASAMTYNELGLVKNDYDGAYGYGDSVGYIDMNDEGVAMLEDNLFTTKEFAMANPNTVKAFIYASLKGWADACADPSAAAEVVYKYGSSVSSEHQLYMASEVKKLVETDTLGNPVSNYGYMDDAAIQQTLDLAKTYIQLDDSKAAEKLASLTIDDIRDTSYWVAATESVDGSDLGTPEKTDVKIQLKWLPQSQFMGYYMALDKGYYDEVGLNVTIVPGGGDIAETTAVYNGTVDFGVTWVSNMISANAAGMGLLEVAQIYQRSGLLLVYKK
;
A
#
# COMPACT_ATOMS: atom_id res chain seq x y z
N MET A 1 38.88 -34.47 -0.60
CA MET A 1 39.14 -33.65 -1.80
C MET A 1 38.10 -32.52 -1.77
N GLU A 2 38.32 -31.59 -0.85
CA GLU A 2 38.51 -30.14 -1.07
C GLU A 2 37.22 -29.35 -1.33
N ARG A 3 36.72 -28.73 -0.25
CA ARG A 3 35.82 -27.57 -0.27
C ARG A 3 36.64 -26.33 -0.64
N LYS A 4 36.22 -25.57 -1.66
CA LYS A 4 36.77 -24.24 -1.92
C LYS A 4 35.75 -23.16 -1.59
N ASN A 5 36.11 -22.35 -0.60
CA ASN A 5 35.52 -21.08 -0.23
C ASN A 5 35.58 -20.10 -1.41
N ILE A 6 34.48 -19.40 -1.68
CA ILE A 6 34.52 -18.12 -2.40
C ILE A 6 34.11 -17.04 -1.41
N LYS A 7 35.05 -16.13 -1.16
CA LYS A 7 34.95 -15.00 -0.23
C LYS A 7 34.21 -13.85 -0.89
N LYS A 8 33.47 -13.13 -0.04
CA LYS A 8 32.81 -11.85 -0.23
C LYS A 8 33.73 -10.82 -0.92
N ALA A 9 33.20 -10.10 -1.90
CA ALA A 9 33.83 -8.93 -2.49
C ALA A 9 33.38 -7.67 -1.73
N THR A 10 34.34 -7.00 -1.08
CA THR A 10 34.19 -5.70 -0.45
C THR A 10 34.49 -4.63 -1.51
N PHE A 11 33.56 -3.70 -1.74
CA PHE A 11 33.80 -2.54 -2.60
C PHE A 11 34.58 -1.48 -1.82
N LEU A 12 35.70 -1.05 -2.38
CA LEU A 12 36.62 -0.07 -1.83
C LEU A 12 36.37 1.28 -2.52
N VAL A 13 36.14 2.31 -1.70
CA VAL A 13 36.01 3.72 -2.07
C VAL A 13 37.35 4.25 -2.59
N PHE A 14 37.35 4.95 -3.73
CA PHE A 14 38.46 5.80 -4.17
C PHE A 14 38.00 7.27 -4.14
N ALA A 15 38.54 8.04 -3.19
CA ALA A 15 38.50 9.49 -3.19
C ALA A 15 39.87 10.01 -3.61
N ALA A 16 39.93 10.84 -4.66
CA ALA A 16 41.13 11.56 -5.06
C ALA A 16 40.96 13.06 -4.75
N MET A 17 41.77 13.55 -3.80
CA MET A 17 41.99 14.96 -3.53
C MET A 17 42.79 15.61 -4.66
N VAL A 18 42.43 16.84 -5.03
CA VAL A 18 43.34 17.81 -5.63
C VAL A 18 43.30 19.08 -4.79
N VAL A 19 44.42 19.35 -4.11
CA VAL A 19 44.70 20.58 -3.39
C VAL A 19 45.48 21.50 -4.33
N LEU A 20 45.03 22.73 -4.52
CA LEU A 20 45.82 23.81 -5.11
C LEU A 20 46.05 24.90 -4.07
N SER A 21 47.31 25.05 -3.71
CA SER A 21 47.87 26.04 -2.80
C SER A 21 48.14 27.36 -3.51
N PHE A 22 47.79 28.49 -2.90
CA PHE A 22 48.50 29.75 -3.09
C PHE A 22 48.74 30.42 -1.74
N SER A 23 50.02 30.56 -1.39
CA SER A 23 50.51 31.44 -0.33
C SER A 23 50.63 32.87 -0.83
N SER A 24 50.19 33.84 -0.04
CA SER A 24 50.72 35.21 -0.07
C SER A 24 50.73 35.79 1.33
N CYS A 25 51.83 36.47 1.64
CA CYS A 25 52.29 36.89 2.95
C CYS A 25 51.44 37.94 3.68
N SER A 26 51.64 37.91 4.99
CA SER A 26 51.19 38.80 6.05
C SER A 26 51.66 40.25 5.94
N LYS A 27 50.84 41.15 6.50
CA LYS A 27 51.29 42.32 7.26
C LYS A 27 50.25 42.65 8.32
N GLU A 28 50.67 42.58 9.59
CA GLU A 28 49.94 43.07 10.75
C GLU A 28 50.02 44.59 10.80
N GLU A 29 48.90 45.25 11.09
CA GLU A 29 48.88 46.61 11.61
C GLU A 29 47.84 46.69 12.74
N SER A 30 48.30 47.17 13.89
CA SER A 30 47.57 47.30 15.14
C SER A 30 46.63 48.50 15.07
N ALA A 31 45.34 48.28 15.37
CA ALA A 31 44.41 49.36 15.71
C ALA A 31 43.37 48.88 16.72
N THR A 32 43.51 49.38 17.95
CA THR A 32 42.51 49.38 19.03
C THR A 32 41.23 50.08 18.57
N VAL A 33 40.09 49.40 18.63
CA VAL A 33 38.75 50.02 18.54
C VAL A 33 37.81 49.37 19.55
N THR A 34 37.53 50.15 20.59
CA THR A 34 36.29 50.33 21.37
C THR A 34 35.24 49.20 21.36
N GLU A 35 35.04 48.55 22.51
CA GLU A 35 33.85 47.73 22.80
C GLU A 35 32.57 48.59 22.81
N THR A 36 31.73 48.42 21.80
CA THR A 36 30.29 48.69 21.90
C THR A 36 29.58 47.37 22.15
N LYS A 37 28.95 47.23 23.33
CA LYS A 37 28.01 46.14 23.63
C LYS A 37 26.80 46.26 22.70
N GLU A 38 26.80 45.49 21.61
CA GLU A 38 25.56 45.15 20.92
C GLU A 38 24.79 44.14 21.76
N VAL A 39 23.62 44.58 22.23
CA VAL A 39 22.58 43.65 22.70
C VAL A 39 22.06 42.94 21.46
N SER A 40 22.60 41.76 21.18
CA SER A 40 22.03 40.83 20.20
C SER A 40 20.67 40.39 20.72
N THR A 41 19.61 41.07 20.31
CA THR A 41 18.26 40.51 20.33
C THR A 41 18.27 39.32 19.38
N THR A 42 18.47 38.13 19.93
CA THR A 42 18.15 36.87 19.26
C THR A 42 16.64 36.87 19.04
N THR A 43 16.21 37.37 17.89
CA THR A 43 14.89 37.05 17.37
C THR A 43 14.95 35.57 17.07
N THR A 44 14.49 34.74 18.01
CA THR A 44 14.12 33.36 17.70
C THR A 44 13.02 33.46 16.67
N THR A 45 13.37 33.41 15.39
CA THR A 45 12.44 33.03 14.34
C THR A 45 11.96 31.66 14.73
N VAL A 46 10.78 31.58 15.33
CA VAL A 46 9.99 30.36 15.33
C VAL A 46 9.80 30.09 13.84
N SER A 47 10.54 29.12 13.30
CA SER A 47 10.25 28.61 11.96
C SER A 47 8.80 28.18 12.00
N GLU A 48 7.95 28.86 11.26
CA GLU A 48 6.53 28.52 11.17
C GLU A 48 6.46 27.07 10.71
N VAL A 49 5.83 26.21 11.51
CA VAL A 49 5.72 24.79 11.19
C VAL A 49 4.85 24.70 9.95
N LYS A 50 5.47 24.40 8.81
CA LYS A 50 4.79 24.28 7.51
C LYS A 50 3.66 23.26 7.62
N THR A 51 2.43 23.68 7.33
CA THR A 51 1.26 22.78 7.40
C THR A 51 1.27 21.78 6.24
N ASP A 52 0.53 20.68 6.35
CA ASP A 52 0.43 19.70 5.26
C ASP A 52 -0.12 20.33 3.98
N LYS A 53 -1.10 21.23 4.11
CA LYS A 53 -1.60 22.05 3.00
C LYS A 53 -0.46 22.84 2.33
N ASP A 54 0.36 23.55 3.10
CA ASP A 54 1.47 24.33 2.53
C ASP A 54 2.49 23.42 1.83
N ARG A 55 2.71 22.20 2.35
CA ARG A 55 3.56 21.19 1.70
C ARG A 55 3.00 20.72 0.37
N ILE A 56 1.71 20.40 0.32
CA ILE A 56 1.03 19.99 -0.91
C ILE A 56 1.13 21.10 -1.96
N LEU A 57 0.80 22.34 -1.58
CA LEU A 57 0.81 23.48 -2.52
C LEU A 57 2.20 23.76 -3.07
N GLU A 58 3.24 23.74 -2.23
CA GLU A 58 4.61 23.98 -2.68
C GLU A 58 5.13 22.85 -3.57
N ALA A 59 4.92 21.58 -3.18
CA ALA A 59 5.36 20.44 -3.97
C ALA A 59 4.61 20.33 -5.31
N ALA A 60 3.31 20.63 -5.33
CA ALA A 60 2.51 20.67 -6.56
C ALA A 60 3.01 21.78 -7.50
N ALA A 61 3.25 22.99 -6.97
CA ALA A 61 3.79 24.09 -7.76
C ALA A 61 5.20 23.80 -8.31
N ALA A 62 5.99 23.00 -7.58
CA ALA A 62 7.29 22.53 -8.02
C ALA A 62 7.24 21.33 -8.98
N GLY A 63 6.07 20.71 -9.17
CA GLY A 63 5.91 19.47 -9.94
C GLY A 63 6.66 18.30 -9.31
N LYS A 64 6.70 18.21 -7.97
CA LYS A 64 7.51 17.27 -7.19
C LYS A 64 6.71 16.29 -6.34
N ILE A 65 5.49 15.97 -6.77
CA ILE A 65 4.65 14.94 -6.13
C ILE A 65 4.77 13.67 -6.94
N GLY A 66 5.20 12.56 -6.32
CA GLY A 66 5.46 11.29 -6.98
C GLY A 66 4.37 10.26 -6.73
N ASN A 67 4.03 9.46 -7.76
CA ASN A 67 3.14 8.31 -7.63
C ASN A 67 3.46 7.23 -8.69
N TRP A 68 3.07 5.98 -8.41
CA TRP A 68 3.37 4.82 -9.26
C TRP A 68 2.43 4.64 -10.47
N GLY A 69 1.22 5.20 -10.42
CA GLY A 69 0.23 5.08 -11.51
C GLY A 69 -0.39 3.68 -11.67
N LEU A 70 -0.58 2.95 -10.57
CA LEU A 70 -1.09 1.57 -10.56
C LEU A 70 -2.52 1.41 -10.00
N GLY A 71 -3.28 2.49 -9.93
CA GLY A 71 -4.64 2.56 -9.40
C GLY A 71 -4.80 3.36 -8.11
N ASN A 72 -3.70 3.83 -7.51
CA ASN A 72 -3.74 4.69 -6.33
C ASN A 72 -3.46 6.16 -6.65
N GLU A 73 -3.10 6.47 -7.90
CA GLU A 73 -2.94 7.84 -8.38
C GLU A 73 -4.22 8.67 -8.20
N TYR A 74 -5.40 8.03 -8.20
CA TYR A 74 -6.67 8.73 -8.08
C TYR A 74 -6.84 9.44 -6.73
N GLU A 75 -6.23 8.93 -5.65
CA GLU A 75 -6.19 9.64 -4.36
C GLU A 75 -5.33 10.90 -4.47
N ILE A 76 -4.21 10.83 -5.19
CA ILE A 76 -3.35 11.98 -5.47
C ILE A 76 -4.07 13.01 -6.34
N LEU A 77 -4.79 12.55 -7.38
CA LEU A 77 -5.60 13.45 -8.23
C LEU A 77 -6.71 14.12 -7.41
N ALA A 78 -7.38 13.38 -6.52
CA ALA A 78 -8.39 13.92 -5.63
C ALA A 78 -7.82 14.95 -4.66
N LEU A 79 -6.63 14.68 -4.09
CA LEU A 79 -5.91 15.61 -3.23
C LEU A 79 -5.56 16.91 -3.98
N LEU A 80 -5.02 16.80 -5.19
CA LEU A 80 -4.64 17.95 -6.01
C LEU A 80 -5.87 18.78 -6.41
N ALA A 81 -6.96 18.12 -6.79
CA ALA A 81 -8.23 18.78 -7.09
C ALA A 81 -8.79 19.53 -5.88
N LYS A 82 -8.75 18.92 -4.67
CA LYS A 82 -9.20 19.54 -3.41
C LYS A 82 -8.49 20.88 -3.13
N TYR A 83 -7.24 21.02 -3.58
CA TYR A 83 -6.42 22.21 -3.39
C TYR A 83 -6.25 23.07 -4.65
N ASP A 84 -7.12 22.89 -5.65
CA ASP A 84 -7.11 23.64 -6.92
C ASP A 84 -5.75 23.59 -7.64
N GLN A 85 -5.05 22.46 -7.55
CA GLN A 85 -3.75 22.22 -8.19
C GLN A 85 -3.90 21.48 -9.53
N PRO A 86 -2.92 21.60 -10.44
CA PRO A 86 -2.85 20.75 -11.63
C PRO A 86 -2.90 19.26 -11.26
N LEU A 87 -3.66 18.47 -12.02
CA LEU A 87 -3.81 17.02 -11.82
C LEU A 87 -2.63 16.26 -12.44
N GLU A 88 -1.41 16.64 -12.03
CA GLU A 88 -0.15 16.14 -12.56
C GLU A 88 0.73 15.63 -11.41
N PHE A 89 1.43 14.53 -11.66
CA PHE A 89 2.39 13.94 -10.74
C PHE A 89 3.57 13.37 -11.51
N LEU A 90 4.71 13.24 -10.83
CA LEU A 90 5.90 12.55 -11.33
C LEU A 90 5.70 11.05 -11.27
N SER A 91 6.12 10.36 -12.32
CA SER A 91 6.27 8.90 -12.27
C SER A 91 7.34 8.56 -11.25
N GLN A 92 6.92 7.88 -10.19
CA GLN A 92 7.77 7.38 -9.14
C GLN A 92 8.06 5.90 -9.40
N ASP A 93 9.31 5.49 -9.20
CA ASP A 93 9.69 4.08 -9.23
C ASP A 93 9.35 3.36 -7.90
N PHE A 94 9.52 2.03 -7.85
CA PHE A 94 9.18 1.26 -6.64
C PHE A 94 10.27 1.31 -5.55
N THR A 95 11.40 1.97 -5.80
CA THR A 95 12.35 2.33 -4.75
C THR A 95 11.97 3.68 -4.16
N MET A 96 12.68 4.09 -3.11
CA MET A 96 12.51 5.42 -2.53
C MET A 96 13.68 6.34 -2.92
N ASP A 97 14.36 6.05 -4.04
CA ASP A 97 15.51 6.83 -4.51
C ASP A 97 15.11 8.27 -4.87
N GLY A 98 13.94 8.47 -5.47
CA GLY A 98 13.45 9.83 -5.75
C GLY A 98 13.15 10.66 -4.50
N PHE A 99 12.78 10.00 -3.40
CA PHE A 99 12.69 10.63 -2.08
C PHE A 99 14.09 10.88 -1.49
N ASP A 100 15.02 9.94 -1.65
CA ASP A 100 16.39 10.02 -1.13
C ASP A 100 17.19 11.15 -1.78
N ASP A 101 17.09 11.31 -3.10
CA ASP A 101 17.84 12.28 -3.90
C ASP A 101 17.17 13.65 -4.06
N ASP A 102 16.02 13.86 -3.39
CA ASP A 102 15.20 15.07 -3.40
C ASP A 102 14.60 15.44 -4.78
N SER A 103 14.58 14.51 -5.74
CA SER A 103 13.86 14.69 -7.01
C SER A 103 12.34 14.68 -6.83
N ILE A 104 11.84 13.97 -5.81
CA ILE A 104 10.44 13.93 -5.39
C ILE A 104 10.34 14.46 -3.95
N GLU A 105 9.59 15.54 -3.75
CA GLU A 105 9.43 16.20 -2.44
C GLU A 105 8.33 15.53 -1.61
N LEU A 106 7.22 15.15 -2.25
CA LEU A 106 6.16 14.35 -1.66
C LEU A 106 6.08 13.02 -2.41
N ALA A 107 6.68 11.98 -1.85
CA ALA A 107 6.71 10.65 -2.46
C ALA A 107 5.53 9.80 -1.97
N SER A 108 4.87 9.09 -2.88
CA SER A 108 3.87 8.09 -2.50
C SER A 108 4.53 6.96 -1.72
N ALA A 109 3.92 6.55 -0.63
CA ALA A 109 4.40 5.47 0.21
C ALA A 109 3.22 4.72 0.83
N MET A 110 3.28 3.40 0.87
CA MET A 110 2.36 2.63 1.70
C MET A 110 2.83 2.67 3.15
N THR A 111 1.89 2.87 4.07
CA THR A 111 2.09 2.79 5.53
C THR A 111 2.87 1.54 5.92
N TYR A 112 2.53 0.39 5.34
CA TYR A 112 3.16 -0.87 5.66
C TYR A 112 4.53 -1.06 5.02
N ASN A 113 4.78 -0.54 3.82
CA ASN A 113 6.00 -0.83 3.07
C ASN A 113 6.97 0.35 3.06
N GLU A 114 6.80 1.31 2.14
CA GLU A 114 7.79 2.34 1.87
C GLU A 114 8.03 3.26 3.07
N LEU A 115 7.01 3.52 3.90
CA LEU A 115 7.18 4.30 5.13
C LEU A 115 8.22 3.64 6.06
N GLY A 116 8.18 2.31 6.16
CA GLY A 116 9.17 1.54 6.91
C GLY A 116 10.56 1.70 6.33
N LEU A 117 10.69 1.57 5.00
CA LEU A 117 11.96 1.67 4.30
C LEU A 117 12.63 3.01 4.53
N VAL A 118 11.89 4.11 4.48
CA VAL A 118 12.48 5.44 4.69
C VAL A 118 12.77 5.72 6.16
N LYS A 119 11.93 5.24 7.08
CA LYS A 119 12.00 5.59 8.50
C LYS A 119 12.97 4.72 9.30
N ASN A 120 12.94 3.40 9.12
CA ASN A 120 13.63 2.45 9.99
C ASN A 120 15.09 2.21 9.53
N ASP A 121 15.86 1.48 10.34
CA ASP A 121 17.30 1.28 10.17
C ASP A 121 17.72 -0.20 9.97
N TYR A 122 16.79 -1.07 9.56
CA TYR A 122 17.11 -2.46 9.20
C TYR A 122 17.88 -2.55 7.87
N ASP A 123 18.46 -3.72 7.60
CA ASP A 123 19.21 -3.97 6.37
C ASP A 123 18.34 -3.68 5.12
N GLY A 124 18.80 -2.74 4.28
CA GLY A 124 18.10 -2.25 3.10
C GLY A 124 17.21 -1.01 3.30
N ALA A 125 17.05 -0.51 4.52
CA ALA A 125 16.34 0.75 4.80
C ALA A 125 17.25 1.99 4.68
N TYR A 126 16.64 3.16 4.49
CA TYR A 126 17.34 4.45 4.36
C TYR A 126 17.69 5.08 5.72
N GLY A 127 16.96 4.77 6.80
CA GLY A 127 17.33 5.19 8.16
C GLY A 127 17.11 6.66 8.50
N TYR A 128 16.15 7.35 7.87
CA TYR A 128 15.88 8.76 8.16
C TYR A 128 15.21 9.00 9.53
N GLY A 129 14.59 7.99 10.13
CA GLY A 129 14.01 8.08 11.47
C GLY A 129 12.96 9.19 11.59
N ASP A 130 13.04 9.97 12.67
CA ASP A 130 12.04 11.00 12.98
C ASP A 130 12.09 12.22 12.05
N SER A 131 13.05 12.31 11.12
CA SER A 131 13.06 13.36 10.10
C SER A 131 12.06 13.12 8.97
N VAL A 132 11.42 11.94 8.92
CA VAL A 132 10.33 11.66 7.98
C VAL A 132 9.01 12.19 8.55
N GLY A 133 8.32 13.01 7.78
CA GLY A 133 6.90 13.36 7.95
C GLY A 133 6.04 12.68 6.89
N TYR A 134 4.73 12.68 7.08
CA TYR A 134 3.79 12.14 6.10
C TYR A 134 2.45 12.88 6.14
N ILE A 135 1.73 12.79 5.03
CA ILE A 135 0.35 13.25 4.86
C ILE A 135 -0.50 12.00 4.60
N ASP A 136 -1.53 11.78 5.42
CA ASP A 136 -2.43 10.63 5.31
C ASP A 136 -3.64 10.99 4.45
N MET A 137 -3.91 10.19 3.41
CA MET A 137 -5.06 10.41 2.51
C MET A 137 -6.41 10.28 3.22
N ASN A 138 -6.46 9.52 4.32
CA ASN A 138 -7.63 9.40 5.18
C ASN A 138 -7.93 10.72 5.91
N ASP A 139 -6.90 11.37 6.46
CA ASP A 139 -7.03 12.68 7.12
C ASP A 139 -7.41 13.78 6.12
N GLU A 140 -6.93 13.65 4.88
CA GLU A 140 -7.29 14.52 3.77
C GLU A 140 -8.70 14.25 3.20
N GLY A 141 -9.36 13.17 3.60
CA GLY A 141 -10.71 12.81 3.13
C GLY A 141 -10.77 12.42 1.65
N VAL A 142 -9.64 11.98 1.10
CA VAL A 142 -9.50 11.56 -0.32
C VAL A 142 -9.07 10.09 -0.45
N ALA A 143 -9.04 9.36 0.67
CA ALA A 143 -8.72 7.95 0.72
C ALA A 143 -9.67 7.08 -0.14
N MET A 144 -9.11 6.05 -0.75
CA MET A 144 -9.83 5.01 -1.47
C MET A 144 -9.52 3.65 -0.85
N LEU A 145 -10.48 2.72 -0.88
CA LEU A 145 -10.26 1.38 -0.37
C LEU A 145 -9.25 0.61 -1.24
N GLU A 146 -8.30 -0.01 -0.56
CA GLU A 146 -7.24 -0.81 -1.17
C GLU A 146 -7.63 -2.30 -1.18
N ASP A 147 -6.75 -3.19 -0.71
CA ASP A 147 -6.82 -4.64 -0.90
C ASP A 147 -8.19 -5.23 -0.51
N ASN A 148 -8.91 -5.67 -1.55
CA ASN A 148 -10.15 -6.43 -1.44
C ASN A 148 -9.92 -7.89 -1.83
N LEU A 149 -10.89 -8.76 -1.53
CA LEU A 149 -10.98 -10.11 -2.06
C LEU A 149 -12.09 -10.14 -3.11
N PHE A 150 -11.75 -10.52 -4.33
CA PHE A 150 -12.71 -10.53 -5.44
C PHE A 150 -12.65 -11.83 -6.25
N THR A 151 -13.72 -12.08 -7.01
CA THR A 151 -13.85 -13.13 -8.02
C THR A 151 -14.69 -12.60 -9.21
N THR A 152 -15.09 -13.43 -10.17
CA THR A 152 -16.09 -13.04 -11.18
C THR A 152 -17.51 -13.31 -10.67
N LYS A 153 -18.50 -12.51 -11.11
CA LYS A 153 -19.92 -12.79 -10.82
C LYS A 153 -20.32 -14.20 -11.25
N GLU A 154 -19.85 -14.64 -12.42
CA GLU A 154 -20.12 -15.98 -12.95
C GLU A 154 -19.56 -17.08 -12.03
N PHE A 155 -18.31 -16.93 -11.58
CA PHE A 155 -17.70 -17.89 -10.67
C PHE A 155 -18.45 -17.95 -9.33
N ALA A 156 -18.79 -16.80 -8.75
CA ALA A 156 -19.51 -16.73 -7.48
C ALA A 156 -20.88 -17.42 -7.56
N MET A 157 -21.65 -17.15 -8.63
CA MET A 157 -22.96 -17.77 -8.86
C MET A 157 -22.86 -19.29 -9.09
N ALA A 158 -21.81 -19.75 -9.76
CA ALA A 158 -21.62 -21.18 -10.05
C ALA A 158 -21.03 -21.97 -8.86
N ASN A 159 -20.28 -21.29 -7.98
CA ASN A 159 -19.55 -21.93 -6.88
C ASN A 159 -19.81 -21.24 -5.52
N PRO A 160 -21.09 -21.07 -5.10
CA PRO A 160 -21.41 -20.27 -3.94
C PRO A 160 -20.87 -20.86 -2.62
N ASN A 161 -20.83 -22.18 -2.47
CA ASN A 161 -20.25 -22.79 -1.26
C ASN A 161 -18.73 -22.65 -1.26
N THR A 162 -18.10 -22.75 -2.42
CA THR A 162 -16.65 -22.53 -2.59
C THR A 162 -16.26 -21.12 -2.16
N VAL A 163 -17.00 -20.09 -2.60
CA VAL A 163 -16.72 -18.69 -2.22
C VAL A 163 -16.89 -18.49 -0.72
N LYS A 164 -17.99 -18.96 -0.12
CA LYS A 164 -18.21 -18.85 1.33
C LYS A 164 -17.11 -19.56 2.14
N ALA A 165 -16.74 -20.77 1.75
CA ALA A 165 -15.67 -21.55 2.39
C ALA A 165 -14.31 -20.84 2.28
N PHE A 166 -14.00 -20.28 1.11
CA PHE A 166 -12.76 -19.54 0.90
C PHE A 166 -12.70 -18.29 1.78
N ILE A 167 -13.79 -17.51 1.86
CA ILE A 167 -13.89 -16.35 2.75
C ILE A 167 -13.71 -16.78 4.21
N TYR A 168 -14.48 -17.77 4.68
CA TYR A 168 -14.41 -18.27 6.05
C TYR A 168 -12.98 -18.63 6.47
N ALA A 169 -12.30 -19.46 5.68
CA ALA A 169 -10.93 -19.87 5.96
C ALA A 169 -9.94 -18.70 5.90
N SER A 170 -10.09 -17.80 4.92
CA SER A 170 -9.23 -16.61 4.80
C SER A 170 -9.39 -15.67 5.99
N LEU A 171 -10.62 -15.43 6.46
CA LEU A 171 -10.88 -14.54 7.60
C LEU A 171 -10.36 -15.13 8.92
N LYS A 172 -10.38 -16.47 9.09
CA LYS A 172 -9.67 -17.11 10.21
C LYS A 172 -8.17 -16.85 10.15
N GLY A 173 -7.57 -16.95 8.95
CA GLY A 173 -6.16 -16.64 8.75
C GLY A 173 -5.82 -15.18 9.06
N TRP A 174 -6.68 -14.24 8.63
CA TRP A 174 -6.55 -12.82 8.97
C TRP A 174 -6.67 -12.56 10.48
N ALA A 175 -7.63 -13.19 11.16
CA ALA A 175 -7.78 -13.07 12.61
C ALA A 175 -6.52 -13.55 13.35
N ASP A 176 -5.96 -14.71 12.97
CA ASP A 176 -4.71 -15.22 13.55
C ASP A 176 -3.51 -14.32 13.22
N ALA A 177 -3.43 -13.81 11.99
CA ALA A 177 -2.35 -12.94 11.56
C ALA A 177 -2.35 -11.62 12.34
N CYS A 178 -3.52 -11.02 12.54
CA CYS A 178 -3.66 -9.81 13.34
C CYS A 178 -3.43 -10.08 14.84
N ALA A 179 -3.78 -11.26 15.35
CA ALA A 179 -3.53 -11.63 16.74
C ALA A 179 -2.02 -11.80 17.03
N ASP A 180 -1.24 -12.29 16.08
CA ASP A 180 0.22 -12.44 16.18
C ASP A 180 0.93 -12.01 14.87
N PRO A 181 1.15 -10.70 14.67
CA PRO A 181 1.81 -10.19 13.47
C PRO A 181 3.24 -10.72 13.30
N SER A 182 3.91 -11.09 14.39
CA SER A 182 5.26 -11.64 14.33
C SER A 182 5.26 -13.04 13.73
N ALA A 183 4.37 -13.92 14.19
CA ALA A 183 4.21 -15.24 13.60
C ALA A 183 3.77 -15.13 12.13
N ALA A 184 2.87 -14.20 11.81
CA ALA A 184 2.39 -13.97 10.45
C ALA A 184 3.53 -13.55 9.50
N ALA A 185 4.39 -12.62 9.93
CA ALA A 185 5.57 -12.19 9.19
C ALA A 185 6.55 -13.35 8.92
N GLU A 186 6.78 -14.22 9.92
CA GLU A 186 7.60 -15.42 9.75
C GLU A 186 7.02 -16.39 8.73
N VAL A 187 5.69 -16.60 8.75
CA VAL A 187 4.99 -17.46 7.79
C VAL A 187 5.18 -16.91 6.38
N VAL A 188 4.90 -15.62 6.16
CA VAL A 188 5.09 -14.97 4.84
C VAL A 188 6.53 -15.10 4.36
N TYR A 189 7.51 -14.89 5.24
CA TYR A 189 8.92 -15.01 4.89
C TYR A 189 9.27 -16.42 4.36
N LYS A 190 8.71 -17.49 4.95
CA LYS A 190 8.88 -18.88 4.49
C LYS A 190 8.33 -19.11 3.08
N TYR A 191 7.29 -18.37 2.67
CA TYR A 191 6.69 -18.45 1.35
C TYR A 191 7.43 -17.65 0.26
N GLY A 192 8.64 -17.14 0.57
CA GLY A 192 9.57 -16.63 -0.44
C GLY A 192 9.56 -15.11 -0.57
N SER A 193 9.43 -14.40 0.55
CA SER A 193 9.58 -12.95 0.51
C SER A 193 10.99 -12.51 0.11
N SER A 194 11.07 -11.40 -0.65
CA SER A 194 12.32 -10.79 -1.09
C SER A 194 12.91 -9.76 -0.11
N VAL A 195 12.16 -9.37 0.93
CA VAL A 195 12.61 -8.36 1.91
C VAL A 195 12.97 -9.00 3.25
N SER A 196 13.69 -8.25 4.09
CA SER A 196 14.19 -8.76 5.38
C SER A 196 13.05 -9.19 6.32
N SER A 197 13.34 -10.10 7.25
CA SER A 197 12.36 -10.53 8.26
C SER A 197 11.94 -9.38 9.19
N GLU A 198 12.84 -8.43 9.46
CA GLU A 198 12.54 -7.22 10.22
C GLU A 198 11.54 -6.32 9.47
N HIS A 199 11.71 -6.16 8.16
CA HIS A 199 10.75 -5.43 7.33
C HIS A 199 9.41 -6.17 7.23
N GLN A 200 9.41 -7.49 7.18
CA GLN A 200 8.17 -8.27 7.21
C GLN A 200 7.37 -8.07 8.51
N LEU A 201 8.06 -8.00 9.65
CA LEU A 201 7.44 -7.72 10.95
C LEU A 201 6.86 -6.30 11.01
N TYR A 202 7.60 -5.32 10.48
CA TYR A 202 7.10 -3.96 10.34
C TYR A 202 5.82 -3.92 9.50
N MET A 203 5.87 -4.49 8.29
CA MET A 203 4.70 -4.58 7.41
C MET A 203 3.52 -5.26 8.09
N ALA A 204 3.71 -6.39 8.76
CA ALA A 204 2.62 -7.10 9.44
C ALA A 204 1.96 -6.22 10.52
N SER A 205 2.77 -5.46 11.26
CA SER A 205 2.28 -4.56 12.31
C SER A 205 1.48 -3.39 11.77
N GLU A 206 1.85 -2.84 10.61
CA GLU A 206 1.11 -1.77 9.95
C GLU A 206 -0.12 -2.28 9.21
N VAL A 207 -0.04 -3.43 8.51
CA VAL A 207 -1.18 -4.08 7.85
C VAL A 207 -2.29 -4.39 8.86
N LYS A 208 -1.94 -4.84 10.07
CA LYS A 208 -2.92 -5.02 11.16
C LYS A 208 -3.76 -3.76 11.38
N LYS A 209 -3.15 -2.57 11.34
CA LYS A 209 -3.87 -1.29 11.54
C LYS A 209 -4.83 -1.02 10.38
N LEU A 210 -4.44 -1.30 9.15
CA LEU A 210 -5.31 -1.14 7.98
C LEU A 210 -6.51 -2.07 8.01
N VAL A 211 -6.36 -3.24 8.61
CA VAL A 211 -7.42 -4.25 8.73
C VAL A 211 -8.33 -3.98 9.95
N GLU A 212 -7.79 -3.46 11.04
CA GLU A 212 -8.52 -3.25 12.31
C GLU A 212 -8.93 -1.79 12.55
N THR A 213 -8.84 -0.91 11.55
CA THR A 213 -9.23 0.51 11.67
C THR A 213 -9.97 0.99 10.42
N ASP A 214 -11.16 1.57 10.60
CA ASP A 214 -11.95 2.11 9.50
C ASP A 214 -11.38 3.44 8.98
N THR A 215 -11.99 3.96 7.92
CA THR A 215 -11.66 5.25 7.29
C THR A 215 -11.84 6.46 8.23
N LEU A 216 -12.59 6.29 9.33
CA LEU A 216 -12.83 7.33 10.34
C LEU A 216 -11.90 7.20 11.56
N GLY A 217 -11.02 6.18 11.58
CA GLY A 217 -10.10 5.93 12.69
C GLY A 217 -10.70 5.11 13.83
N ASN A 218 -11.89 4.52 13.68
CA ASN A 218 -12.49 3.67 14.69
C ASN A 218 -11.95 2.23 14.59
N PRO A 219 -11.83 1.52 15.72
CA PRO A 219 -11.43 0.11 15.70
C PRO A 219 -12.49 -0.77 15.04
N VAL A 220 -12.04 -1.72 14.23
CA VAL A 220 -12.83 -2.70 13.48
C VAL A 220 -12.39 -4.11 13.87
N SER A 221 -13.34 -5.03 14.03
CA SER A 221 -13.05 -6.44 14.37
C SER A 221 -13.78 -7.45 13.48
N ASN A 222 -14.70 -6.97 12.64
CA ASN A 222 -15.41 -7.72 11.61
C ASN A 222 -14.57 -7.75 10.32
N TYR A 223 -13.51 -8.56 10.33
CA TYR A 223 -12.62 -8.76 9.18
C TYR A 223 -13.40 -9.04 7.89
N GLY A 224 -13.02 -8.39 6.79
CA GLY A 224 -13.68 -8.55 5.49
C GLY A 224 -14.94 -7.72 5.30
N TYR A 225 -15.38 -6.95 6.31
CA TYR A 225 -16.61 -6.18 6.23
C TYR A 225 -16.54 -5.10 5.15
N MET A 226 -17.58 -5.05 4.33
CA MET A 226 -17.73 -4.09 3.24
C MET A 226 -18.57 -2.91 3.72
N ASP A 227 -17.91 -1.85 4.20
CA ASP A 227 -18.59 -0.63 4.64
C ASP A 227 -19.16 0.17 3.45
N ASP A 228 -20.47 0.42 3.48
CA ASP A 228 -21.20 1.08 2.39
C ASP A 228 -20.67 2.48 2.11
N ALA A 229 -20.31 3.26 3.14
CA ALA A 229 -19.86 4.63 2.98
C ALA A 229 -18.45 4.69 2.39
N ALA A 230 -17.53 3.83 2.86
CA ALA A 230 -16.18 3.74 2.35
C ALA A 230 -16.14 3.25 0.88
N ILE A 231 -16.95 2.25 0.54
CA ILE A 231 -17.07 1.77 -0.85
C ILE A 231 -17.72 2.84 -1.73
N GLN A 232 -18.76 3.52 -1.24
CA GLN A 232 -19.40 4.61 -2.00
C GLN A 232 -18.44 5.78 -2.26
N GLN A 233 -17.66 6.21 -1.26
CA GLN A 233 -16.62 7.22 -1.43
C GLN A 233 -15.61 6.79 -2.49
N THR A 234 -15.13 5.54 -2.41
CA THR A 234 -14.20 4.98 -3.39
C THR A 234 -14.79 4.99 -4.80
N LEU A 235 -16.06 4.60 -4.95
CA LEU A 235 -16.76 4.62 -6.24
C LEU A 235 -16.93 6.04 -6.79
N ASP A 236 -17.25 7.02 -5.95
CA ASP A 236 -17.44 8.41 -6.35
C ASP A 236 -16.12 9.06 -6.80
N LEU A 237 -15.03 8.80 -6.07
CA LEU A 237 -13.69 9.23 -6.48
C LEU A 237 -13.27 8.54 -7.79
N ALA A 238 -13.51 7.23 -7.91
CA ALA A 238 -13.23 6.48 -9.14
C ALA A 238 -13.97 7.06 -10.35
N LYS A 239 -15.28 7.38 -10.23
CA LYS A 239 -16.06 8.01 -11.30
C LYS A 239 -15.55 9.39 -11.70
N THR A 240 -14.94 10.10 -10.77
CA THR A 240 -14.44 11.46 -10.99
C THR A 240 -13.08 11.44 -11.67
N TYR A 241 -12.17 10.56 -11.21
CA TYR A 241 -10.75 10.65 -11.56
C TYR A 241 -10.26 9.56 -12.51
N ILE A 242 -10.98 8.44 -12.65
CA ILE A 242 -10.65 7.44 -13.68
C ILE A 242 -11.10 7.98 -15.05
N GLN A 243 -10.14 8.28 -15.90
CA GLN A 243 -10.39 8.71 -17.28
C GLN A 243 -10.24 7.50 -18.21
N LEU A 244 -11.31 7.19 -18.95
CA LEU A 244 -11.35 6.07 -19.91
C LEU A 244 -11.54 6.60 -21.33
N ASP A 245 -10.66 6.21 -22.25
CA ASP A 245 -10.72 6.63 -23.66
C ASP A 245 -11.93 6.03 -24.40
N ASP A 246 -12.36 4.82 -24.02
CA ASP A 246 -13.55 4.20 -24.60
C ASP A 246 -14.82 4.81 -24.00
N SER A 247 -15.62 5.46 -24.84
CA SER A 247 -16.80 6.19 -24.38
C SER A 247 -17.86 5.30 -23.74
N LYS A 248 -17.96 4.02 -24.14
CA LYS A 248 -18.92 3.08 -23.53
C LYS A 248 -18.45 2.64 -22.16
N ALA A 249 -17.14 2.43 -21.99
CA ALA A 249 -16.55 2.16 -20.69
C ALA A 249 -16.72 3.35 -19.75
N ALA A 250 -16.52 4.58 -20.24
CA ALA A 250 -16.78 5.81 -19.48
C ALA A 250 -18.27 5.95 -19.08
N GLU A 251 -19.20 5.73 -20.01
CA GLU A 251 -20.65 5.70 -19.70
C GLU A 251 -20.98 4.62 -18.67
N LYS A 252 -20.37 3.44 -18.79
CA LYS A 252 -20.56 2.35 -17.84
C LYS A 252 -20.04 2.72 -16.47
N LEU A 253 -18.82 3.25 -16.36
CA LEU A 253 -18.23 3.73 -15.10
C LEU A 253 -19.17 4.71 -14.39
N ALA A 254 -19.68 5.71 -15.11
CA ALA A 254 -20.61 6.70 -14.57
C ALA A 254 -21.89 6.06 -14.00
N SER A 255 -22.35 4.96 -14.61
CA SER A 255 -23.57 4.24 -14.21
C SER A 255 -23.41 3.25 -13.07
N LEU A 256 -22.18 2.83 -12.72
CA LEU A 256 -21.94 1.81 -11.70
C LEU A 256 -22.51 2.23 -10.34
N THR A 257 -23.06 1.27 -9.61
CA THR A 257 -23.45 1.38 -8.21
C THR A 257 -22.59 0.47 -7.35
N ILE A 258 -22.63 0.62 -6.02
CA ILE A 258 -21.89 -0.28 -5.12
C ILE A 258 -22.35 -1.75 -5.29
N ASP A 259 -23.63 -1.99 -5.56
CA ASP A 259 -24.18 -3.32 -5.80
C ASP A 259 -23.75 -3.92 -7.15
N ASP A 260 -23.26 -3.09 -8.08
CA ASP A 260 -22.66 -3.59 -9.32
C ASP A 260 -21.27 -4.17 -9.10
N ILE A 261 -20.58 -3.80 -8.01
CA ILE A 261 -19.18 -4.17 -7.76
C ILE A 261 -18.99 -5.11 -6.57
N ARG A 262 -19.97 -5.25 -5.66
CA ARG A 262 -19.85 -6.12 -4.47
C ARG A 262 -21.08 -6.99 -4.22
N ASP A 263 -20.91 -8.09 -3.49
CA ASP A 263 -22.00 -8.90 -2.93
C ASP A 263 -21.67 -9.33 -1.49
N THR A 264 -22.42 -8.80 -0.53
CA THR A 264 -22.20 -9.05 0.90
C THR A 264 -22.70 -10.40 1.37
N SER A 265 -23.55 -11.09 0.60
CA SER A 265 -24.21 -12.32 1.04
C SER A 265 -23.22 -13.45 1.30
N TYR A 266 -22.14 -13.55 0.53
CA TYR A 266 -21.07 -14.53 0.74
C TYR A 266 -20.30 -14.28 2.04
N TRP A 267 -19.98 -13.02 2.32
CA TRP A 267 -19.31 -12.62 3.56
C TRP A 267 -20.20 -12.82 4.79
N VAL A 268 -21.48 -12.45 4.70
CA VAL A 268 -22.46 -12.67 5.79
C VAL A 268 -22.56 -14.16 6.10
N ALA A 269 -22.78 -15.00 5.10
CA ALA A 269 -22.88 -16.45 5.30
C ALA A 269 -21.58 -17.06 5.85
N ALA A 270 -20.41 -16.55 5.43
CA ALA A 270 -19.13 -16.99 5.99
C ALA A 270 -18.97 -16.58 7.45
N THR A 271 -19.31 -15.35 7.82
CA THR A 271 -19.09 -14.83 9.18
C THR A 271 -20.13 -15.26 10.21
N GLU A 272 -21.34 -15.61 9.77
CA GLU A 272 -22.37 -16.21 10.65
C GLU A 272 -22.11 -17.70 10.93
N SER A 273 -21.30 -18.36 10.11
CA SER A 273 -20.92 -19.76 10.31
C SER A 273 -20.01 -19.91 11.52
N VAL A 274 -20.40 -20.79 12.45
CA VAL A 274 -19.64 -21.02 13.69
C VAL A 274 -18.41 -21.89 13.43
N ASP A 275 -18.56 -22.96 12.66
CA ASP A 275 -17.54 -24.00 12.45
C ASP A 275 -17.34 -24.39 10.98
N GLY A 276 -17.93 -23.65 10.04
CA GLY A 276 -17.86 -23.92 8.61
C GLY A 276 -18.79 -25.03 8.11
N SER A 277 -19.48 -25.76 9.00
CA SER A 277 -20.25 -26.96 8.61
C SER A 277 -21.54 -26.66 7.83
N ASP A 278 -22.07 -25.45 7.96
CA ASP A 278 -23.27 -24.96 7.28
C ASP A 278 -22.98 -24.20 5.98
N LEU A 279 -21.72 -24.07 5.59
CA LEU A 279 -21.32 -23.40 4.33
C LEU A 279 -21.66 -24.22 3.09
N GLY A 280 -21.98 -25.51 3.26
CA GLY A 280 -22.23 -26.45 2.18
C GLY A 280 -20.94 -27.04 1.60
N THR A 281 -21.07 -28.10 0.79
CA THR A 281 -19.90 -28.72 0.13
C THR A 281 -19.40 -27.81 -1.00
N PRO A 282 -18.09 -27.48 -1.05
CA PRO A 282 -17.52 -26.71 -2.15
C PRO A 282 -17.77 -27.39 -3.50
N GLU A 283 -18.29 -26.62 -4.46
CA GLU A 283 -18.49 -27.05 -5.84
C GLU A 283 -17.15 -27.22 -6.57
N LYS A 284 -16.14 -26.41 -6.20
CA LYS A 284 -14.77 -26.50 -6.68
C LYS A 284 -13.82 -26.53 -5.49
N THR A 285 -13.01 -27.58 -5.39
CA THR A 285 -12.10 -27.79 -4.25
C THR A 285 -10.70 -27.26 -4.52
N ASP A 286 -10.18 -27.40 -5.73
CA ASP A 286 -8.88 -26.87 -6.13
C ASP A 286 -9.06 -25.43 -6.64
N VAL A 287 -8.64 -24.44 -5.85
CA VAL A 287 -8.80 -23.03 -6.20
C VAL A 287 -7.49 -22.25 -6.10
N LYS A 288 -7.39 -21.16 -6.86
CA LYS A 288 -6.23 -20.27 -6.88
C LYS A 288 -6.60 -18.84 -6.55
N ILE A 289 -5.74 -18.17 -5.78
CA ILE A 289 -5.81 -16.73 -5.53
C ILE A 289 -4.60 -16.01 -6.13
N GLN A 290 -4.84 -15.00 -6.96
CA GLN A 290 -3.81 -14.11 -7.49
C GLN A 290 -3.61 -12.91 -6.56
N LEU A 291 -2.42 -12.80 -5.99
CA LEU A 291 -2.04 -11.64 -5.18
C LEU A 291 -1.76 -10.44 -6.08
N LYS A 292 -1.94 -9.23 -5.54
CA LYS A 292 -1.60 -7.96 -6.21
C LYS A 292 -0.08 -7.80 -6.37
N TRP A 293 0.67 -8.20 -5.35
CA TRP A 293 2.09 -7.94 -5.24
C TRP A 293 2.89 -9.20 -4.87
N LEU A 294 4.20 -9.02 -4.68
CA LEU A 294 5.11 -10.06 -4.26
C LEU A 294 4.77 -10.59 -2.85
N PRO A 295 5.25 -11.78 -2.45
CA PRO A 295 5.00 -12.34 -1.13
C PRO A 295 5.50 -11.42 -0.01
N GLN A 296 4.58 -10.70 0.63
CA GLN A 296 4.81 -9.75 1.71
C GLN A 296 3.65 -9.80 2.71
N SER A 297 3.87 -9.26 3.92
CA SER A 297 2.85 -9.24 4.98
C SER A 297 1.57 -8.49 4.60
N GLN A 298 1.59 -7.75 3.48
CA GLN A 298 0.39 -7.26 2.78
C GLN A 298 -0.70 -8.35 2.67
N PHE A 299 -0.30 -9.61 2.45
CA PHE A 299 -1.19 -10.76 2.24
C PHE A 299 -1.18 -11.77 3.39
N MET A 300 -0.74 -11.36 4.58
CA MET A 300 -0.43 -12.28 5.69
C MET A 300 -1.59 -13.21 6.09
N GLY A 301 -2.84 -12.76 5.99
CA GLY A 301 -3.99 -13.59 6.34
C GLY A 301 -4.18 -14.81 5.45
N TYR A 302 -3.92 -14.70 4.14
CA TYR A 302 -4.03 -15.83 3.21
C TYR A 302 -2.94 -16.87 3.45
N TYR A 303 -1.71 -16.42 3.69
CA TYR A 303 -0.61 -17.32 4.03
C TYR A 303 -0.81 -17.99 5.39
N MET A 304 -1.34 -17.27 6.37
CA MET A 304 -1.71 -17.85 7.67
C MET A 304 -2.84 -18.88 7.53
N ALA A 305 -3.88 -18.62 6.74
CA ALA A 305 -4.94 -19.59 6.47
C ALA A 305 -4.40 -20.87 5.83
N LEU A 306 -3.44 -20.75 4.90
CA LEU A 306 -2.78 -21.88 4.28
C LEU A 306 -1.88 -22.65 5.28
N ASP A 307 -1.01 -21.96 6.02
CA ASP A 307 -0.08 -22.57 6.98
C ASP A 307 -0.78 -23.29 8.14
N LYS A 308 -1.91 -22.74 8.60
CA LYS A 308 -2.74 -23.31 9.66
C LYS A 308 -3.67 -24.44 9.19
N GLY A 309 -3.79 -24.65 7.87
CA GLY A 309 -4.69 -25.66 7.30
C GLY A 309 -6.17 -25.27 7.30
N TYR A 310 -6.50 -23.98 7.46
CA TYR A 310 -7.91 -23.53 7.49
C TYR A 310 -8.63 -23.76 6.16
N TYR A 311 -7.93 -23.77 5.04
CA TYR A 311 -8.50 -24.17 3.76
C TYR A 311 -8.83 -25.66 3.72
N ASP A 312 -7.95 -26.52 4.23
CA ASP A 312 -8.18 -27.97 4.29
C ASP A 312 -9.39 -28.32 5.17
N GLU A 313 -9.58 -27.60 6.29
CA GLU A 313 -10.72 -27.77 7.20
C GLU A 313 -12.08 -27.61 6.50
N VAL A 314 -12.15 -26.72 5.50
CA VAL A 314 -13.36 -26.48 4.71
C VAL A 314 -13.36 -27.19 3.35
N GLY A 315 -12.42 -28.12 3.14
CA GLY A 315 -12.34 -28.95 1.94
C GLY A 315 -11.78 -28.24 0.71
N LEU A 316 -10.99 -27.18 0.88
CA LEU A 316 -10.34 -26.44 -0.21
C LEU A 316 -8.84 -26.74 -0.27
N ASN A 317 -8.35 -27.04 -1.47
CA ASN A 317 -6.93 -27.05 -1.80
C ASN A 317 -6.57 -25.72 -2.48
N VAL A 318 -5.93 -24.81 -1.74
CA VAL A 318 -5.65 -23.45 -2.21
C VAL A 318 -4.22 -23.30 -2.69
N THR A 319 -4.04 -22.73 -3.88
CA THR A 319 -2.75 -22.24 -4.37
C THR A 319 -2.71 -20.72 -4.35
N ILE A 320 -1.74 -20.14 -3.66
CA ILE A 320 -1.48 -18.70 -3.67
C ILE A 320 -0.49 -18.40 -4.81
N VAL A 321 -0.89 -17.52 -5.72
CA VAL A 321 -0.10 -17.10 -6.89
C VAL A 321 0.43 -15.69 -6.64
N PRO A 322 1.76 -15.47 -6.60
CA PRO A 322 2.34 -14.14 -6.42
C PRO A 322 1.98 -13.16 -7.53
N GLY A 323 1.86 -11.88 -7.19
CA GLY A 323 1.65 -10.77 -8.13
C GLY A 323 2.95 -10.04 -8.47
N GLY A 324 2.83 -8.74 -8.79
CA GLY A 324 3.95 -7.86 -9.15
C GLY A 324 3.52 -6.80 -10.17
N GLY A 325 4.38 -5.81 -10.42
CA GLY A 325 4.05 -4.64 -11.25
C GLY A 325 3.63 -4.95 -12.70
N ASP A 326 4.05 -6.09 -13.24
CA ASP A 326 3.70 -6.53 -14.59
C ASP A 326 2.50 -7.50 -14.64
N ILE A 327 1.89 -7.82 -13.49
CA ILE A 327 0.79 -8.78 -13.39
C ILE A 327 -0.54 -8.04 -13.34
N ALA A 328 -1.48 -8.43 -14.22
CA ALA A 328 -2.85 -7.94 -14.22
C ALA A 328 -3.79 -8.95 -13.56
N GLU A 329 -3.94 -8.86 -12.25
CA GLU A 329 -4.76 -9.74 -11.41
C GLU A 329 -6.23 -9.78 -11.84
N THR A 330 -6.80 -8.63 -12.20
CA THR A 330 -8.19 -8.50 -12.67
C THR A 330 -8.42 -9.30 -13.94
N THR A 331 -7.44 -9.30 -14.85
CA THR A 331 -7.48 -10.06 -16.11
C THR A 331 -7.33 -11.56 -15.85
N ALA A 332 -6.44 -11.95 -14.93
CA ALA A 332 -6.21 -13.35 -14.59
C ALA A 332 -7.43 -14.01 -13.93
N VAL A 333 -8.18 -13.26 -13.13
CA VAL A 333 -9.48 -13.71 -12.57
C VAL A 333 -10.54 -13.71 -13.66
N TYR A 334 -10.66 -12.62 -14.45
CA TYR A 334 -11.66 -12.50 -15.50
C TYR A 334 -11.61 -13.63 -16.53
N ASN A 335 -10.41 -14.04 -16.96
CA ASN A 335 -10.23 -15.10 -17.95
C ASN A 335 -10.24 -16.53 -17.35
N GLY A 336 -10.40 -16.66 -16.04
CA GLY A 336 -10.44 -17.94 -15.33
C GLY A 336 -9.09 -18.64 -15.17
N THR A 337 -7.97 -17.93 -15.31
CA THR A 337 -6.62 -18.47 -15.01
C THR A 337 -6.47 -18.74 -13.51
N VAL A 338 -7.09 -17.89 -12.70
CA VAL A 338 -7.26 -18.04 -11.25
C VAL A 338 -8.72 -17.80 -10.86
N ASP A 339 -9.09 -18.18 -9.64
CA ASP A 339 -10.48 -18.15 -9.16
C ASP A 339 -10.78 -16.91 -8.33
N PHE A 340 -9.81 -16.48 -7.53
CA PHE A 340 -9.88 -15.30 -6.68
C PHE A 340 -8.72 -14.36 -6.98
N GLY A 341 -8.88 -13.10 -6.63
CA GLY A 341 -7.81 -12.12 -6.68
C GLY A 341 -7.84 -11.17 -5.48
N VAL A 342 -6.70 -10.52 -5.27
CA VAL A 342 -6.57 -9.35 -4.41
C VAL A 342 -6.20 -8.16 -5.26
N THR A 343 -6.97 -7.07 -5.20
CA THR A 343 -6.65 -5.83 -5.91
C THR A 343 -7.10 -4.62 -5.10
N TRP A 344 -6.76 -3.42 -5.56
CA TRP A 344 -7.36 -2.19 -5.03
C TRP A 344 -8.71 -1.97 -5.68
N VAL A 345 -9.69 -1.49 -4.90
CA VAL A 345 -11.08 -1.36 -5.36
C VAL A 345 -11.18 -0.48 -6.62
N SER A 346 -10.35 0.56 -6.74
CA SER A 346 -10.26 1.42 -7.94
C SER A 346 -9.91 0.63 -9.22
N ASN A 347 -8.96 -0.30 -9.16
CA ASN A 347 -8.59 -1.16 -10.29
C ASN A 347 -9.75 -2.09 -10.68
N MET A 348 -10.46 -2.65 -9.69
CA MET A 348 -11.63 -3.49 -9.94
C MET A 348 -12.77 -2.69 -10.59
N ILE A 349 -13.00 -1.45 -10.14
CA ILE A 349 -13.99 -0.53 -10.73
C ILE A 349 -13.65 -0.23 -12.20
N SER A 350 -12.39 0.10 -12.51
CA SER A 350 -11.92 0.31 -13.90
C SER A 350 -12.14 -0.94 -14.76
N ALA A 351 -11.74 -2.11 -14.26
CA ALA A 351 -11.95 -3.38 -14.94
C ALA A 351 -13.45 -3.68 -15.20
N ASN A 352 -14.32 -3.33 -14.26
CA ASN A 352 -15.76 -3.48 -14.41
C ASN A 352 -16.37 -2.51 -15.43
N ALA A 353 -15.88 -1.28 -15.50
CA ALA A 353 -16.21 -0.34 -16.57
C ALA A 353 -15.83 -0.90 -17.95
N ALA A 354 -14.74 -1.67 -18.05
CA ALA A 354 -14.34 -2.38 -19.26
C ALA A 354 -15.11 -3.70 -19.54
N GLY A 355 -16.05 -4.10 -18.67
CA GLY A 355 -16.91 -5.26 -18.93
C GLY A 355 -16.50 -6.57 -18.23
N MET A 356 -15.53 -6.55 -17.32
CA MET A 356 -15.02 -7.79 -16.73
C MET A 356 -15.98 -8.49 -15.75
N GLY A 357 -16.95 -7.79 -15.17
CA GLY A 357 -17.96 -8.42 -14.31
C GLY A 357 -17.37 -9.07 -13.06
N LEU A 358 -16.34 -8.44 -12.50
CA LEU A 358 -15.72 -8.76 -11.22
C LEU A 358 -16.63 -8.38 -10.06
N LEU A 359 -16.50 -9.12 -8.98
CA LEU A 359 -17.33 -9.02 -7.78
C LEU A 359 -16.43 -9.11 -6.55
N GLU A 360 -16.43 -8.05 -5.77
CA GLU A 360 -15.87 -8.06 -4.43
C GLU A 360 -16.76 -8.86 -3.48
N VAL A 361 -16.13 -9.73 -2.70
CA VAL A 361 -16.81 -10.63 -1.76
C VAL A 361 -16.32 -10.46 -0.32
N ALA A 362 -15.26 -9.68 -0.09
CA ALA A 362 -14.83 -9.17 1.21
C ALA A 362 -13.87 -7.99 1.04
N GLN A 363 -13.97 -6.96 1.88
CA GLN A 363 -13.02 -5.84 1.92
C GLN A 363 -12.02 -6.10 3.04
N ILE A 364 -10.75 -6.34 2.73
CA ILE A 364 -9.76 -6.70 3.76
C ILE A 364 -9.19 -5.45 4.42
N TYR A 365 -8.69 -4.50 3.63
CA TYR A 365 -8.22 -3.22 4.17
C TYR A 365 -9.41 -2.29 4.36
N GLN A 366 -9.62 -1.85 5.59
CA GLN A 366 -10.77 -1.03 6.00
C GLN A 366 -10.53 0.47 5.80
N ARG A 367 -9.32 0.84 5.34
CA ARG A 367 -8.89 2.21 5.01
C ARG A 367 -7.74 2.19 4.02
N SER A 368 -7.44 3.35 3.42
CA SER A 368 -6.26 3.51 2.56
C SER A 368 -4.98 3.40 3.37
N GLY A 369 -3.98 2.73 2.82
CA GLY A 369 -2.62 2.68 3.32
C GLY A 369 -1.71 3.72 2.67
N LEU A 370 -2.20 4.51 1.71
CA LEU A 370 -1.41 5.49 0.98
C LEU A 370 -1.09 6.73 1.81
N LEU A 371 0.18 7.13 1.75
CA LEU A 371 0.73 8.36 2.30
C LEU A 371 1.50 9.15 1.24
N LEU A 372 1.64 10.45 1.47
CA LEU A 372 2.72 11.25 0.88
C LEU A 372 3.80 11.51 1.95
N VAL A 373 4.97 10.90 1.83
CA VAL A 373 6.10 11.08 2.75
C VAL A 373 7.02 12.21 2.31
N TYR A 374 7.63 12.90 3.28
CA TYR A 374 8.53 14.04 3.07
C TYR A 374 9.62 14.12 4.14
N LYS A 375 10.72 14.81 3.83
CA LYS A 375 11.77 15.18 4.81
C LYS A 375 11.36 16.49 5.51
N LYS A 376 11.38 16.52 6.84
CA LYS A 376 10.83 17.61 7.68
C LYS A 376 11.52 18.95 7.51
#